data_AF-A0A225WTE2-F1
#
_entry.id   AF-A0A225WTE2-F1
#
_cell.length_a   1.000
_cell.length_b   1.000
_cell.length_c   1.000
_cell.angle_alpha   90.00
_cell.angle_beta   90.00
_cell.angle_gamma   90.00
#
_symmetry.space_group_name_H-M   'P 1'
#
loop_
_entity.id
_entity.type
_entity.pdbx_description
1 polymer ?
#
loop_
_entity_poly.entity_id
_entity_poly.type
_entity_poly.pdbx_seq_one_letter_code
_entity_poly.pdbx_strand_id
1 'polypeptide(L)'
;MGSEAVTLTLRGERIQLRNAVCSVYNRSRHELLVASPTALYLYGKMLTAGGDLLATLVAEENAYYQSALHLPWLDAYSVVVAKSGKVEHRIVSSNLKMSFTSHTLLGEGGKFYTAVANPLRRELITADTDGGIKVWALRVIAAAQNNGGFKGVLRVHTGANSTKKPYYFHLRMSFDEQKIFAATRAKVYVFDAASCNRLVCCVREGRHAIFGMECGNNDNSVYVVFKNDMR
;
A
#
# COMPACT_ATOMS: atom_id res chain seq x y z
N MET A 1 29.39 -4.29 -8.89
CA MET A 1 28.52 -3.38 -9.65
C MET A 1 27.91 -2.42 -8.65
N GLY A 2 28.27 -1.14 -8.70
CA GLY A 2 27.75 -0.14 -7.77
C GLY A 2 26.24 0.00 -7.98
N SER A 3 25.46 -0.27 -6.93
CA SER A 3 24.05 0.10 -6.91
C SER A 3 23.98 1.62 -7.07
N GLU A 4 23.47 2.09 -8.20
CA GLU A 4 23.13 3.50 -8.35
C GLU A 4 22.14 3.83 -7.25
N ALA A 5 22.55 4.70 -6.33
CA ALA A 5 21.69 5.11 -5.24
C ALA A 5 20.54 5.91 -5.84
N VAL A 6 19.33 5.36 -5.77
CA VAL A 6 18.11 6.04 -6.22
C VAL A 6 18.02 7.36 -5.46
N THR A 7 17.89 8.48 -6.16
CA THR A 7 17.77 9.81 -5.54
C THR A 7 16.47 10.47 -5.98
N LEU A 8 15.78 11.12 -5.04
CA LEU A 8 14.72 12.05 -5.34
C LEU A 8 15.35 13.42 -5.49
N THR A 9 15.20 14.04 -6.66
CA THR A 9 15.58 15.45 -6.82
C THR A 9 14.37 16.31 -6.53
N LEU A 10 14.43 17.11 -5.46
CA LEU A 10 13.38 18.04 -5.07
C LEU A 10 13.95 19.45 -5.06
N ARG A 11 13.51 20.30 -6.00
CA ARG A 11 13.98 21.69 -6.14
C ARG A 11 15.51 21.83 -6.25
N GLY A 12 16.16 20.86 -6.90
CA GLY A 12 17.61 20.84 -7.09
C GLY A 12 18.39 20.13 -5.99
N GLU A 13 17.78 19.84 -4.84
CA GLU A 13 18.40 19.01 -3.80
C GLU A 13 18.21 17.52 -4.10
N ARG A 14 19.27 16.73 -3.90
CA ARG A 14 19.25 15.27 -4.10
C ARG A 14 19.08 14.56 -2.76
N ILE A 15 17.90 14.01 -2.52
CA ILE A 15 17.61 13.16 -1.38
C ILE A 15 17.94 11.71 -1.77
N GLN A 16 18.83 11.06 -1.03
CA GLN A 16 19.14 9.64 -1.21
C GLN A 16 17.97 8.78 -0.75
N LEU A 17 17.35 8.03 -1.68
CA LEU A 17 16.21 7.13 -1.43
C LEU A 17 16.62 5.70 -1.05
N ARG A 18 17.92 5.42 -0.86
CA ARG A 18 18.44 4.23 -0.16
C ARG A 18 17.73 2.89 -0.49
N ASN A 19 17.80 2.43 -1.74
CA ASN A 19 17.15 1.20 -2.22
C ASN A 19 15.65 1.14 -1.86
N ALA A 20 14.93 2.25 -2.05
CA ALA A 20 13.51 2.33 -1.78
C ALA A 20 12.72 1.25 -2.52
N VAL A 21 11.83 0.57 -1.78
CA VAL A 21 10.81 -0.33 -2.34
C VAL A 21 9.49 0.40 -2.58
N CYS A 22 9.21 1.45 -1.80
CA CYS A 22 8.07 2.35 -2.04
C CYS A 22 8.28 3.70 -1.36
N SER A 23 7.44 4.67 -1.73
CA SER A 23 7.34 5.95 -1.05
C SER A 23 5.89 6.38 -0.92
N VAL A 24 5.60 7.15 0.13
CA VAL A 24 4.25 7.59 0.47
C VAL A 24 4.29 9.05 0.91
N TYR A 25 3.59 9.91 0.18
CA TYR A 25 3.47 11.32 0.56
C TYR A 25 2.25 11.56 1.45
N ASN A 26 2.47 12.06 2.66
CA ASN A 26 1.43 12.52 3.55
C ASN A 26 1.12 13.99 3.26
N ARG A 27 0.03 14.23 2.51
CA ARG A 27 -0.37 15.58 2.07
C ARG A 27 -0.70 16.51 3.23
N SER A 28 -1.29 16.01 4.33
CA SER A 28 -1.71 16.88 5.44
C SER A 28 -0.53 17.42 6.25
N ARG A 29 0.59 16.69 6.24
CA ARG A 29 1.82 17.08 6.97
C ARG A 29 2.96 17.55 6.07
N HIS A 30 2.79 17.44 4.76
CA HIS A 30 3.85 17.68 3.79
C HIS A 30 5.10 16.84 4.05
N GLU A 31 4.89 15.59 4.44
CA GLU A 31 5.93 14.61 4.78
C GLU A 31 6.01 13.52 3.71
N LEU A 32 7.22 13.01 3.46
CA LEU A 32 7.46 11.87 2.58
C LEU A 32 8.03 10.72 3.42
N LEU A 33 7.29 9.61 3.46
CA LEU A 33 7.81 8.35 3.96
C LEU A 33 8.48 7.59 2.81
N VAL A 34 9.69 7.11 3.02
CA VAL A 34 10.41 6.23 2.10
C VAL A 34 10.67 4.92 2.81
N ALA A 35 10.19 3.81 2.25
CA ALA A 35 10.49 2.48 2.77
C ALA A 35 11.61 1.84 1.96
N SER A 36 12.68 1.41 2.62
CA SER A 36 13.65 0.45 2.10
C SER A 36 13.42 -0.90 2.76
N PRO A 37 14.03 -2.01 2.28
CA PRO A 37 13.87 -3.31 2.92
C PRO A 37 14.26 -3.31 4.41
N THR A 38 15.19 -2.45 4.82
CA THR A 38 15.77 -2.47 6.18
C THR A 38 15.34 -1.30 7.07
N ALA A 39 14.69 -0.26 6.53
CA ALA A 39 14.26 0.88 7.32
C ALA A 39 13.14 1.68 6.66
N LEU A 40 12.35 2.38 7.47
CA LEU A 40 11.48 3.47 7.05
C LEU A 40 12.17 4.81 7.38
N TYR A 41 12.18 5.72 6.42
CA TYR A 41 12.74 7.06 6.56
C TYR A 41 11.62 8.09 6.37
N LEU A 42 11.39 8.94 7.36
CA LEU A 42 10.39 10.01 7.29
C LEU A 42 11.09 11.34 7.03
N TYR A 43 10.76 11.97 5.91
CA TYR A 43 11.25 13.30 5.55
C TYR A 43 10.13 14.34 5.71
N GLY A 44 10.45 15.49 6.27
CA GLY A 44 9.54 16.62 6.44
C GLY A 44 9.98 17.84 5.65
N LYS A 45 9.22 18.94 5.74
CA LYS A 45 9.52 20.21 5.06
C LYS A 45 9.72 20.06 3.55
N MET A 46 9.04 19.09 2.94
CA MET A 46 9.17 18.78 1.51
C MET A 46 8.82 19.98 0.61
N LEU A 47 7.97 20.89 1.08
CA LEU A 47 7.57 22.10 0.33
C LEU A 47 8.45 23.32 0.60
N THR A 48 9.39 23.29 1.53
CA THR A 48 10.10 24.50 1.97
C THR A 48 11.62 24.37 1.98
N ALA A 49 12.17 23.21 2.31
CA ALA A 49 13.61 23.05 2.58
C ALA A 49 14.23 21.78 1.96
N GLY A 50 13.66 21.28 0.86
CA GLY A 50 14.24 20.15 0.12
C GLY A 50 14.15 18.78 0.80
N GLY A 51 13.82 18.70 2.09
CA GLY A 51 13.45 17.48 2.80
C GLY A 51 14.37 17.15 3.99
N ASP A 52 13.95 17.49 5.21
CA ASP A 52 14.68 17.14 6.44
C ASP A 52 14.36 15.71 6.87
N LEU A 53 15.36 14.88 7.16
CA LEU A 53 15.13 13.57 7.77
C LEU A 53 14.65 13.77 9.22
N LEU A 54 13.37 13.48 9.48
CA LEU A 54 12.73 13.64 10.79
C LEU A 54 12.87 12.41 11.67
N ALA A 55 12.74 11.22 11.09
CA ALA A 55 12.75 9.96 11.83
C ALA A 55 13.23 8.80 10.96
N THR A 56 13.81 7.79 11.60
CA THR A 56 14.15 6.50 10.99
C THR A 56 13.62 5.38 11.89
N LEU A 57 12.92 4.42 11.30
CA LEU A 57 12.53 3.17 11.97
C LEU A 57 13.22 2.00 11.28
N VAL A 58 14.19 1.41 11.97
CA VAL A 58 14.95 0.24 11.46
C VAL A 58 14.10 -1.01 11.61
N ALA A 59 14.11 -1.87 10.60
CA ALA A 59 13.44 -3.16 10.66
C ALA A 59 14.08 -4.04 11.75
N GLU A 60 13.25 -4.84 12.42
CA GLU A 60 13.73 -5.88 13.32
C GLU A 60 14.62 -6.89 12.59
N GLU A 61 15.41 -7.64 13.35
CA GLU A 61 16.20 -8.74 12.79
C GLU A 61 15.32 -9.71 11.99
N ASN A 62 15.79 -10.08 10.79
CA ASN A 62 15.08 -10.96 9.84
C ASN A 62 13.69 -10.46 9.40
N ALA A 63 13.40 -9.16 9.58
CA ALA A 63 12.22 -8.50 9.07
C ALA A 63 12.59 -7.58 7.89
N TYR A 64 11.73 -7.54 6.87
CA TYR A 64 11.95 -6.73 5.67
C TYR A 64 10.70 -5.96 5.29
N TYR A 65 10.79 -4.64 5.18
CA TYR A 65 9.67 -3.83 4.70
C TYR A 65 9.47 -4.07 3.20
N GLN A 66 8.22 -4.34 2.81
CA GLN A 66 7.83 -4.57 1.41
C GLN A 66 7.03 -3.41 0.83
N SER A 67 6.20 -2.77 1.66
CA SER A 67 5.30 -1.70 1.22
C SER A 67 4.86 -0.86 2.40
N ALA A 68 4.48 0.38 2.14
CA ALA A 68 3.88 1.29 3.09
C ALA A 68 2.72 2.05 2.42
N LEU A 69 1.76 2.48 3.23
CA LEU A 69 0.57 3.20 2.82
C LEU A 69 0.16 4.14 3.95
N HIS A 70 -0.22 5.37 3.62
CA HIS A 70 -0.74 6.31 4.61
C HIS A 70 -2.23 6.04 4.88
N LEU A 71 -2.60 6.00 6.15
CA LEU A 71 -3.97 5.84 6.64
C LEU A 71 -4.42 7.16 7.27
N PRO A 72 -5.01 8.09 6.49
CA PRO A 72 -5.28 9.45 6.95
C PRO A 72 -6.25 9.51 8.15
N TRP A 73 -7.17 8.55 8.28
CA TRP A 73 -8.11 8.50 9.40
C TRP A 73 -7.49 8.03 10.73
N LEU A 74 -6.25 7.50 10.69
CA LEU A 74 -5.51 7.07 11.89
C LEU A 74 -4.29 7.93 12.17
N ASP A 75 -3.94 8.86 11.27
CA ASP A 75 -2.65 9.54 11.29
C ASP A 75 -1.48 8.55 11.48
N ALA A 76 -1.51 7.50 10.66
CA ALA A 76 -0.60 6.37 10.77
C ALA A 76 -0.25 5.80 9.41
N TYR A 77 0.79 4.98 9.37
CA TYR A 77 1.18 4.19 8.22
C TYR A 77 0.82 2.72 8.42
N SER A 78 0.17 2.16 7.42
CA SER A 78 0.06 0.72 7.20
C SER A 78 1.36 0.26 6.55
N VAL A 79 2.11 -0.62 7.20
CA VAL A 79 3.41 -1.13 6.75
C VAL A 79 3.35 -2.64 6.60
N VAL A 80 3.73 -3.14 5.43
CA VAL A 80 3.79 -4.57 5.12
C VAL A 80 5.21 -5.06 5.34
N VAL A 81 5.35 -6.11 6.14
CA VAL A 81 6.63 -6.67 6.57
C VAL A 81 6.69 -8.16 6.23
N ALA A 82 7.73 -8.59 5.54
CA ALA A 82 8.07 -10.01 5.48
C ALA A 82 8.96 -10.38 6.67
N LYS A 83 8.58 -11.42 7.41
CA LYS A 83 9.37 -11.93 8.54
C LYS A 83 9.24 -13.46 8.59
N SER A 84 10.37 -14.16 8.56
CA SER A 84 10.42 -15.63 8.67
C SER A 84 9.45 -16.35 7.71
N GLY A 85 9.39 -15.93 6.45
CA GLY A 85 8.51 -16.53 5.43
C GLY A 85 7.03 -16.15 5.51
N LYS A 86 6.62 -15.37 6.52
CA LYS A 86 5.26 -14.83 6.68
C LYS A 86 5.21 -13.38 6.23
N VAL A 87 4.02 -12.93 5.87
CA VAL A 87 3.76 -11.51 5.62
C VAL A 87 2.85 -10.97 6.72
N GLU A 88 3.36 -9.97 7.43
CA GLU A 88 2.68 -9.24 8.48
C GLU A 88 2.24 -7.87 8.00
N HIS A 89 1.14 -7.40 8.56
CA HIS A 89 0.69 -6.03 8.45
C HIS A 89 0.85 -5.32 9.78
N ARG A 90 1.57 -4.20 9.77
CA ARG A 90 1.85 -3.38 10.96
C ARG A 90 1.26 -1.98 10.82
N ILE A 91 0.70 -1.47 11.91
CA ILE A 91 0.30 -0.05 11.99
C ILE A 91 1.38 0.70 12.77
N VAL A 92 1.99 1.69 12.14
CA VAL A 92 3.06 2.51 12.71
C VAL A 92 2.58 3.96 12.76
N SER A 93 2.82 4.68 13.85
CA SER A 93 2.45 6.09 13.95
C SER A 93 3.10 6.95 12.88
N SER A 94 2.45 8.04 12.51
CA SER A 94 2.96 9.02 11.53
C SER A 94 4.36 9.55 11.85
N ASN A 95 4.74 9.61 13.13
CA ASN A 95 6.07 10.02 13.58
C ASN A 95 7.08 8.86 13.72
N LEU A 96 6.70 7.65 13.33
CA LEU A 96 7.49 6.40 13.41
C LEU A 96 7.93 5.96 14.82
N LYS A 97 7.41 6.58 15.87
CA LYS A 97 7.81 6.28 17.26
C LYS A 97 7.09 5.09 17.89
N MET A 98 5.90 4.76 17.39
CA MET A 98 5.05 3.73 17.98
C MET A 98 4.58 2.74 16.93
N SER A 99 4.71 1.45 17.23
CA SER A 99 4.04 0.38 16.51
C SER A 99 2.83 -0.03 17.32
N PHE A 100 1.65 0.07 16.72
CA PHE A 100 0.40 -0.16 17.43
C PHE A 100 -0.09 -1.60 17.34
N THR A 101 0.23 -2.33 16.26
CA THR A 101 -0.26 -3.70 16.01
C THR A 101 0.55 -4.40 14.93
N SER A 102 0.68 -5.72 15.04
CA SER A 102 1.00 -6.62 13.93
C SER A 102 -0.09 -7.68 13.80
N HIS A 103 -0.47 -8.02 12.57
CA HIS A 103 -1.24 -9.24 12.30
C HIS A 103 -0.74 -9.94 11.05
N THR A 104 -0.76 -11.26 11.07
CA THR A 104 -0.37 -12.08 9.92
C THR A 104 -1.41 -11.93 8.81
N LEU A 105 -0.97 -11.39 7.67
CA LEU A 105 -1.78 -11.26 6.46
C LEU A 105 -1.71 -12.55 5.63
N LEU A 106 -0.53 -13.17 5.59
CA LEU A 106 -0.27 -14.43 4.90
C LEU A 106 0.62 -15.35 5.72
N GLY A 107 0.29 -16.64 5.70
CA GLY A 107 1.15 -17.71 6.21
C GLY A 107 2.40 -17.93 5.36
N GLU A 108 3.08 -19.04 5.63
CA GLU A 108 4.33 -19.39 4.93
C GLU A 108 4.13 -19.52 3.41
N GLY A 109 5.06 -18.92 2.66
CA GLY A 109 5.08 -19.00 1.19
C GLY A 109 4.11 -18.06 0.48
N GLY A 110 3.24 -17.36 1.21
CA GLY A 110 2.35 -16.34 0.65
C GLY A 110 3.11 -15.09 0.20
N LYS A 111 2.62 -14.42 -0.85
CA LYS A 111 3.20 -13.17 -1.35
C LYS A 111 2.17 -12.06 -1.36
N PHE A 112 2.54 -10.93 -0.79
CA PHE A 112 1.79 -9.69 -0.90
C PHE A 112 2.03 -9.05 -2.27
N TYR A 113 0.96 -8.51 -2.86
CA TYR A 113 1.07 -7.81 -4.14
C TYR A 113 0.86 -6.31 -4.00
N THR A 114 -0.21 -5.90 -3.33
CA THR A 114 -0.57 -4.47 -3.27
C THR A 114 -1.60 -4.18 -2.19
N ALA A 115 -1.66 -2.92 -1.77
CA ALA A 115 -2.66 -2.41 -0.86
C ALA A 115 -3.09 -0.99 -1.24
N VAL A 116 -4.31 -0.63 -0.87
CA VAL A 116 -4.82 0.73 -0.98
C VAL A 116 -5.71 1.05 0.22
N ALA A 117 -5.73 2.32 0.61
CA ALA A 117 -6.59 2.85 1.66
C ALA A 117 -7.92 3.31 1.05
N ASN A 118 -9.02 3.07 1.75
CA ASN A 118 -10.30 3.74 1.51
C ASN A 118 -10.59 4.66 2.71
N PRO A 119 -10.24 5.95 2.64
CA PRO A 119 -10.49 6.91 3.72
C PRO A 119 -11.96 7.07 4.12
N LEU A 120 -12.87 7.11 3.15
CA LEU A 120 -14.30 7.29 3.34
C LEU A 120 -14.89 6.17 4.21
N ARG A 121 -14.46 4.93 3.97
CA ARG A 121 -14.92 3.76 4.74
C ARG A 121 -13.99 3.36 5.88
N ARG A 122 -12.83 4.02 5.99
CA ARG A 122 -11.76 3.73 6.97
C ARG A 122 -11.27 2.28 6.87
N GLU A 123 -11.09 1.82 5.64
CA GLU A 123 -10.75 0.45 5.31
C GLU A 123 -9.39 0.34 4.64
N LEU A 124 -8.74 -0.80 4.89
CA LEU A 124 -7.57 -1.22 4.13
C LEU A 124 -8.01 -2.29 3.15
N ILE A 125 -7.59 -2.18 1.89
CA ILE A 125 -7.87 -3.17 0.85
C ILE A 125 -6.55 -3.75 0.39
N THR A 126 -6.42 -5.08 0.38
CA THR A 126 -5.19 -5.78 0.01
C THR A 126 -5.44 -6.84 -1.06
N ALA A 127 -4.39 -7.16 -1.81
CA ALA A 127 -4.37 -8.29 -2.73
C ALA A 127 -3.04 -9.05 -2.61
N ASP A 128 -3.13 -10.37 -2.74
CA ASP A 128 -2.07 -11.32 -2.46
C ASP A 128 -2.29 -12.67 -3.19
N THR A 129 -1.44 -13.65 -2.86
CA THR A 129 -1.49 -15.02 -3.41
C THR A 129 -2.71 -15.85 -3.02
N ASP A 130 -3.54 -15.42 -2.06
CA ASP A 130 -4.81 -16.11 -1.80
C ASP A 130 -5.88 -15.74 -2.84
N GLY A 131 -5.57 -14.75 -3.69
CA GLY A 131 -6.39 -14.27 -4.79
C GLY A 131 -7.65 -13.53 -4.35
N GLY A 132 -8.28 -12.82 -5.28
CA GLY A 132 -9.32 -11.86 -4.95
C GLY A 132 -8.76 -10.60 -4.27
N ILE A 133 -9.66 -9.77 -3.74
CA ILE A 133 -9.34 -8.67 -2.85
C ILE A 133 -9.81 -8.99 -1.44
N LYS A 134 -9.07 -8.53 -0.44
CA LYS A 134 -9.43 -8.60 0.98
C LYS A 134 -9.68 -7.19 1.49
N VAL A 135 -10.79 -6.99 2.19
CA VAL A 135 -11.16 -5.70 2.80
C VAL A 135 -11.15 -5.84 4.31
N TRP A 136 -10.39 -4.97 4.96
CA TRP A 136 -10.11 -5.00 6.38
C TRP A 136 -10.63 -3.72 7.03
N ALA A 137 -11.46 -3.89 8.06
CA ALA A 137 -11.81 -2.79 8.95
C ALA A 137 -10.75 -2.72 10.07
N LEU A 138 -10.02 -1.61 10.14
CA LEU A 138 -9.04 -1.37 11.20
C LEU A 138 -9.75 -0.73 12.39
N ARG A 139 -9.83 -1.45 13.51
CA ARG A 139 -10.51 -0.99 14.73
C ARG A 139 -9.49 -0.71 15.83
N VAL A 140 -9.63 0.43 16.51
CA VAL A 140 -8.89 0.69 17.75
C VAL A 140 -9.41 -0.25 18.83
N ILE A 141 -8.51 -0.93 19.53
CA ILE A 141 -8.82 -1.66 20.76
C ILE A 141 -8.33 -0.79 21.90
N ALA A 142 -9.26 -0.19 22.63
CA ALA A 142 -8.97 0.41 23.93
C ALA A 142 -8.88 -0.73 24.95
N ALA A 143 -7.66 -1.13 25.32
CA ALA A 143 -7.46 -1.98 26.50
C ALA A 143 -7.38 -1.09 27.75
N ALA A 144 -7.94 -1.54 28.86
CA ALA A 144 -8.01 -0.81 30.15
C ALA A 144 -6.65 -0.50 30.80
N GLN A 145 -5.53 -0.85 30.16
CA GLN A 145 -4.16 -0.73 30.66
C GLN A 145 -3.25 0.09 29.71
N ASN A 146 -3.80 1.09 29.00
CA ASN A 146 -3.07 2.10 28.21
C ASN A 146 -2.19 1.62 27.03
N ASN A 147 -2.10 0.32 26.72
CA ASN A 147 -1.51 -0.17 25.46
C ASN A 147 -2.58 -0.32 24.36
N GLY A 148 -3.26 0.79 24.04
CA GLY A 148 -4.23 0.83 22.94
C GLY A 148 -3.62 0.27 21.65
N GLY A 149 -4.28 -0.70 21.05
CA GLY A 149 -3.84 -1.35 19.80
C GLY A 149 -4.83 -1.12 18.67
N PHE A 150 -4.55 -1.69 17.52
CA PHE A 150 -5.48 -1.87 16.42
C PHE A 150 -5.77 -3.35 16.20
N LYS A 151 -6.89 -3.65 15.55
CA LYS A 151 -7.16 -4.98 15.01
C LYS A 151 -7.73 -4.83 13.63
N GLY A 152 -7.09 -5.48 12.65
CA GLY A 152 -7.66 -5.70 11.33
C GLY A 152 -8.73 -6.79 11.43
N VAL A 153 -9.97 -6.43 11.15
CA VAL A 153 -11.08 -7.38 11.02
C VAL A 153 -11.34 -7.59 9.54
N LEU A 154 -11.11 -8.81 9.04
CA LEU A 154 -11.45 -9.16 7.67
C LEU A 154 -12.97 -9.09 7.50
N ARG A 155 -13.43 -8.18 6.65
CA ARG A 155 -14.84 -8.01 6.32
C ARG A 155 -15.24 -8.82 5.11
N VAL A 156 -14.41 -8.77 4.07
CA VAL A 156 -14.70 -9.38 2.77
C VAL A 156 -13.44 -10.02 2.21
N HIS A 157 -13.59 -11.21 1.62
CA HIS A 157 -12.61 -11.82 0.75
C HIS A 157 -13.30 -12.31 -0.52
N THR A 158 -13.14 -11.59 -1.62
CA THR A 158 -13.87 -11.89 -2.87
C THR A 158 -13.40 -13.19 -3.54
N GLY A 159 -12.24 -13.71 -3.15
CA GLY A 159 -11.67 -14.96 -3.64
C GLY A 159 -11.95 -16.18 -2.76
N ALA A 160 -12.56 -16.03 -1.57
CA ALA A 160 -12.67 -17.12 -0.58
C ALA A 160 -13.32 -18.39 -1.17
N ASN A 161 -14.45 -18.21 -1.86
CA ASN A 161 -15.26 -19.30 -2.40
C ASN A 161 -15.17 -19.42 -3.93
N SER A 162 -14.18 -18.78 -4.56
CA SER A 162 -14.02 -18.84 -6.02
C SER A 162 -13.13 -20.02 -6.44
N THR A 163 -13.59 -20.78 -7.43
CA THR A 163 -12.82 -21.86 -8.07
C THR A 163 -11.69 -21.32 -8.95
N LYS A 164 -11.83 -20.10 -9.47
CA LYS A 164 -10.78 -19.37 -10.20
C LYS A 164 -10.50 -18.06 -9.48
N LYS A 165 -9.39 -18.00 -8.75
CA LYS A 165 -9.01 -16.82 -7.98
C LYS A 165 -8.13 -15.91 -8.84
N PRO A 166 -8.61 -14.73 -9.27
CA PRO A 166 -7.77 -13.78 -9.97
C PRO A 166 -6.73 -13.19 -9.01
N TYR A 167 -5.49 -13.04 -9.48
CA TYR A 167 -4.44 -12.31 -8.75
C TYR A 167 -4.41 -10.86 -9.20
N TYR A 168 -4.60 -9.95 -8.26
CA TYR A 168 -4.55 -8.51 -8.50
C TYR A 168 -3.19 -7.97 -8.06
N PHE A 169 -2.49 -7.33 -8.99
CA PHE A 169 -1.15 -6.78 -8.78
C PHE A 169 -1.16 -5.27 -8.51
N HIS A 170 -2.22 -4.57 -8.92
CA HIS A 170 -2.40 -3.15 -8.64
C HIS A 170 -3.83 -2.87 -8.15
N LEU A 171 -3.92 -2.10 -7.07
CA LEU A 171 -5.16 -1.58 -6.52
C LEU A 171 -5.13 -0.05 -6.50
N ARG A 172 -6.24 0.55 -6.90
CA ARG A 172 -6.47 2.00 -6.76
C ARG A 172 -7.91 2.25 -6.34
N MET A 173 -8.10 3.23 -5.46
CA MET A 173 -9.42 3.80 -5.24
C MET A 173 -9.72 4.79 -6.36
N SER A 174 -11.00 4.86 -6.71
CA SER A 174 -11.56 6.01 -7.42
C SER A 174 -11.46 7.28 -6.58
N PHE A 175 -11.47 8.44 -7.24
CA PHE A 175 -11.41 9.75 -6.58
C PHE A 175 -12.56 9.97 -5.59
N ASP A 176 -13.77 9.51 -5.93
CA ASP A 176 -14.93 9.56 -5.02
C ASP A 176 -14.91 8.50 -3.91
N GLU A 177 -13.90 7.63 -3.89
CA GLU A 177 -13.69 6.55 -2.93
C GLU A 177 -14.81 5.49 -2.89
N GLN A 178 -15.70 5.47 -3.89
CA GLN A 178 -16.83 4.54 -3.99
C GLN A 178 -16.51 3.29 -4.81
N LYS A 179 -15.43 3.30 -5.58
CA LYS A 179 -15.02 2.19 -6.46
C LYS A 179 -13.59 1.78 -6.21
N ILE A 180 -13.33 0.49 -6.34
CA ILE A 180 -12.01 -0.12 -6.29
C ILE A 180 -11.66 -0.60 -7.70
N PHE A 181 -10.58 -0.07 -8.24
CA PHE A 181 -9.97 -0.57 -9.46
C PHE A 181 -8.93 -1.64 -9.09
N ALA A 182 -9.06 -2.83 -9.68
CA ALA A 182 -8.17 -3.95 -9.42
C ALA A 182 -7.63 -4.56 -10.72
N ALA A 183 -6.33 -4.41 -10.93
CA ALA A 183 -5.67 -4.88 -12.14
C ALA A 183 -5.01 -6.24 -11.92
N THR A 184 -5.37 -7.20 -12.76
CA THR A 184 -4.54 -8.40 -13.02
C THR A 184 -3.45 -8.02 -14.03
N ARG A 185 -2.64 -8.98 -14.48
CA ARG A 185 -1.67 -8.73 -15.56
C ARG A 185 -2.28 -8.31 -16.89
N ALA A 186 -3.57 -8.56 -17.15
CA ALA A 186 -4.16 -8.35 -18.47
C ALA A 186 -5.49 -7.56 -18.45
N LYS A 187 -6.09 -7.38 -17.28
CA LYS A 187 -7.44 -6.84 -17.13
C LYS A 187 -7.54 -6.00 -15.88
N VAL A 188 -8.17 -4.84 -16.00
CA VAL A 188 -8.65 -4.04 -14.87
C VAL A 188 -10.12 -4.34 -14.65
N TYR A 189 -10.46 -4.69 -13.42
CA TYR A 189 -11.82 -4.88 -12.95
C TYR A 189 -12.21 -3.73 -12.03
N VAL A 190 -13.51 -3.45 -11.96
CA VAL A 190 -14.05 -2.45 -11.04
C VAL A 190 -14.97 -3.13 -10.05
N PHE A 191 -14.83 -2.76 -8.79
CA PHE A 191 -15.68 -3.21 -7.70
C PHE A 191 -16.36 -2.00 -7.07
N ASP A 192 -17.61 -2.17 -6.68
CA ASP A 192 -18.24 -1.25 -5.74
C ASP A 192 -17.56 -1.40 -4.38
N ALA A 193 -17.10 -0.30 -3.78
CA ALA A 193 -16.32 -0.34 -2.54
C ALA A 193 -17.18 -0.71 -1.32
N ALA A 194 -18.49 -0.46 -1.36
CA ALA A 194 -19.39 -0.74 -0.24
C ALA A 194 -19.69 -2.24 -0.13
N SER A 195 -20.08 -2.83 -1.25
CA SER A 195 -20.54 -4.21 -1.36
C SER A 195 -19.42 -5.18 -1.75
N CYS A 196 -18.31 -4.66 -2.29
CA CYS A 196 -17.25 -5.44 -2.93
C CYS A 196 -17.75 -6.32 -4.08
N ASN A 197 -18.90 -5.98 -4.66
CA ASN A 197 -19.41 -6.65 -5.84
C ASN A 197 -18.67 -6.14 -7.09
N ARG A 198 -18.30 -7.08 -7.96
CA ARG A 198 -17.67 -6.76 -9.23
C ARG A 198 -18.71 -6.16 -10.17
N LEU A 199 -18.44 -4.95 -10.65
CA LEU A 199 -19.28 -4.27 -11.63
C LEU A 199 -19.07 -4.87 -13.03
N VAL A 200 -20.07 -4.70 -13.91
CA VAL A 200 -20.04 -5.19 -15.30
C VAL A 200 -19.20 -4.26 -16.19
N CYS A 201 -17.96 -4.03 -15.80
CA CYS A 201 -17.00 -3.26 -16.58
C CYS A 201 -15.59 -3.83 -16.40
N CYS A 202 -14.89 -3.98 -17.51
CA CYS A 202 -13.54 -4.51 -17.56
C CYS A 202 -12.76 -3.76 -18.65
N VAL A 203 -11.65 -3.14 -18.26
CA VAL A 203 -10.70 -2.55 -19.21
C VAL A 203 -9.65 -3.60 -19.52
N ARG A 204 -9.34 -3.77 -20.81
CA ARG A 204 -8.26 -4.65 -21.28
C ARG A 204 -7.64 -4.03 -22.53
N GLU A 205 -6.33 -4.16 -22.66
CA GLU A 205 -5.63 -3.86 -23.91
C GLU A 205 -4.93 -5.12 -24.39
N GLY A 206 -5.40 -5.66 -25.52
CA GLY A 206 -4.77 -6.71 -26.32
C GLY A 206 -3.83 -7.69 -25.59
N ARG A 207 -2.61 -7.81 -26.12
CA ARG A 207 -1.55 -8.75 -25.68
C ARG A 207 -0.60 -8.14 -24.65
N HIS A 208 -0.88 -6.93 -24.16
CA HIS A 208 0.07 -6.21 -23.32
C HIS A 208 -0.17 -6.46 -21.83
N ALA A 209 0.92 -6.64 -21.10
CA ALA A 209 0.86 -6.80 -19.66
C ALA A 209 0.70 -5.43 -18.99
N ILE A 210 -0.27 -5.31 -18.09
CA ILE A 210 -0.42 -4.14 -17.22
C ILE A 210 0.77 -4.10 -16.27
N PHE A 211 1.48 -2.97 -16.28
CA PHE A 211 2.63 -2.69 -15.44
C PHE A 211 2.30 -1.75 -14.28
N GLY A 212 1.31 -0.87 -14.47
CA GLY A 212 0.91 0.10 -13.47
C GLY A 212 -0.50 0.62 -13.72
N MET A 213 -1.07 1.20 -12.67
CA MET A 213 -2.40 1.79 -12.71
C MET A 213 -2.46 2.95 -11.73
N GLU A 214 -2.98 4.09 -12.19
CA GLU A 214 -3.22 5.27 -11.37
C GLU A 214 -4.65 5.77 -11.59
N CYS A 215 -5.21 6.44 -10.59
CA CYS A 215 -6.50 7.11 -10.69
C CYS A 215 -6.29 8.62 -10.78
N GLY A 216 -7.16 9.30 -11.52
CA GLY A 216 -7.20 10.76 -11.58
C GLY A 216 -7.37 11.37 -10.19
N ASN A 217 -6.79 12.57 -10.00
CA ASN A 217 -6.84 13.30 -8.73
C ASN A 217 -8.04 14.27 -8.64
N ASN A 218 -8.88 14.31 -9.69
CA ASN A 218 -10.01 15.22 -9.81
C ASN A 218 -11.22 14.59 -10.54
N ASP A 219 -11.07 13.34 -11.01
CA ASP A 219 -12.10 12.59 -11.69
C ASP A 219 -11.93 11.08 -11.38
N ASN A 220 -12.91 10.27 -11.77
CA ASN A 220 -12.85 8.82 -11.62
C ASN A 220 -12.13 8.14 -12.81
N SER A 221 -11.32 8.87 -13.56
CA SER A 221 -10.55 8.30 -14.67
C SER A 221 -9.45 7.39 -14.14
N VAL A 222 -9.11 6.37 -14.92
CA VAL A 222 -8.03 5.43 -14.61
C VAL A 222 -7.03 5.43 -15.75
N TYR A 223 -5.77 5.67 -15.40
CA TYR A 223 -4.64 5.60 -16.31
C TYR A 223 -3.97 4.25 -16.12
N VAL A 224 -3.89 3.47 -17.19
CA VAL A 224 -3.27 2.14 -17.19
C VAL A 224 -1.98 2.21 -17.99
N VAL A 225 -0.89 1.76 -17.38
CA VAL A 225 0.43 1.71 -18.02
C VAL A 225 0.70 0.28 -18.42
N PHE A 226 1.01 0.08 -19.70
CA PHE A 226 1.31 -1.23 -20.27
C PHE A 226 2.80 -1.37 -20.52
N LYS A 227 3.32 -2.58 -20.28
CA LYS A 227 4.70 -2.92 -20.64
C LYS A 227 4.76 -3.31 -22.12
N ASN A 228 5.52 -2.55 -22.90
CA ASN A 228 5.92 -2.92 -24.25
C ASN A 228 7.36 -3.40 -24.25
N ASP A 229 7.56 -4.65 -24.68
CA ASP A 229 8.90 -5.11 -25.01
C ASP A 229 9.27 -4.51 -26.38
N MET A 230 10.07 -3.45 -26.36
CA MET A 230 10.68 -2.87 -27.56
C MET A 230 11.84 -3.78 -27.98
N ARG A 231 11.54 -4.93 -28.60
CA ARG A 231 12.54 -5.79 -29.23
C ARG A 231 12.57 -5.57 -30.73
#